data_AF-A0A4Q1BBN6-F1
#
_entry.id   AF-A0A4Q1BBN6-F1
#
_cell.length_a   1.000
_cell.length_b   1.000
_cell.length_c   1.000
_cell.angle_alpha   90.00
_cell.angle_beta   90.00
_cell.angle_gamma   90.00
#
_symmetry.space_group_name_H-M   'P 1'
#
loop_
_entity.id
_entity.type
_entity.pdbx_description
1 polymer ?
#
loop_
_entity_poly.entity_id
_entity_poly.type
_entity_poly.pdbx_seq_one_letter_code
_entity_poly.pdbx_strand_id
1 'polypeptide(L)'
;MTLQVTSDNYAIVAATDDAQTVVFSIATEDIGSTSRGNNERDPEKVAARERRIAEAVKRSKLEYKTEHAFTERRWVLDSDQRLARAPARQKIDRQQLEYLTTALYYSSPPEYQQALRLILDVFDPGAKSLGGISRELVDIGIRCAIFIGDTEHAIQLADSTRSLWRTWSGAAEIAADAYNLSGRYHDAVRTLLMATANSLQIPLLRKLEDTFRLLYDEGRPHETKYKEIEILRALIRRIIHMRSESFIRPLFEEITTKDAHETTPEVPQWNQEPLSVEALAIELGLGEDRGDLEKTLERLQRAAGGDGEKEVVEKSVRDL
;
A
#
# COMPACT_ATOMS: atom_id res chain seq x y z
N MET A 1 15.15 -21.30 -11.66
CA MET A 1 15.18 -20.92 -13.09
C MET A 1 15.32 -19.42 -13.17
N THR A 2 16.49 -18.94 -13.58
CA THR A 2 16.83 -17.52 -13.72
C THR A 2 16.31 -17.00 -15.07
N LEU A 3 15.33 -16.11 -15.03
CA LEU A 3 14.88 -15.37 -16.21
C LEU A 3 15.97 -14.34 -16.57
N GLN A 4 16.75 -14.62 -17.62
CA GLN A 4 17.57 -13.61 -18.27
C GLN A 4 16.64 -12.60 -18.93
N VAL A 5 16.63 -11.38 -18.40
CA VAL A 5 16.03 -10.22 -19.09
C VAL A 5 17.01 -9.82 -20.19
N THR A 6 16.77 -10.26 -21.43
CA THR A 6 17.55 -9.83 -22.58
C THR A 6 17.02 -8.49 -23.09
N SER A 7 17.93 -7.63 -23.55
CA SER A 7 17.69 -6.31 -24.16
C SER A 7 16.74 -6.31 -25.36
N ASP A 8 16.35 -7.49 -25.83
CA ASP A 8 15.61 -7.71 -27.06
C ASP A 8 14.13 -7.31 -26.92
N ASN A 9 13.55 -7.37 -25.72
CA ASN A 9 12.16 -6.96 -25.49
C ASN A 9 11.96 -5.45 -25.69
N TYR A 10 12.95 -4.63 -25.35
CA TYR A 10 12.85 -3.17 -25.53
C TYR A 10 12.93 -2.75 -27.00
N ALA A 11 13.74 -3.43 -27.80
CA ALA A 11 13.85 -3.15 -29.23
C ALA A 11 12.55 -3.50 -29.98
N ILE A 12 11.88 -4.57 -29.58
CA ILE A 12 10.60 -4.98 -30.16
C ILE A 12 9.48 -4.02 -29.77
N VAL A 13 9.45 -3.55 -28.51
CA VAL A 13 8.48 -2.55 -28.02
C VAL A 13 8.69 -1.19 -28.70
N ALA A 14 9.94 -0.73 -28.84
CA ALA A 14 10.24 0.51 -29.55
C ALA A 14 9.85 0.46 -31.03
N ALA A 15 10.07 -0.68 -31.70
CA ALA A 15 9.66 -0.88 -33.09
C ALA A 15 8.14 -0.92 -33.28
N THR A 16 7.39 -1.40 -32.27
CA THR A 16 5.92 -1.42 -32.31
C THR A 16 5.33 -0.05 -32.00
N ASP A 17 5.91 0.72 -31.09
CA ASP A 17 5.52 2.12 -30.83
C ASP A 17 5.80 3.03 -32.04
N ASP A 18 6.95 2.88 -32.70
CA ASP A 18 7.26 3.63 -33.92
C ASP A 18 6.26 3.30 -35.05
N ALA A 19 5.88 2.03 -35.19
CA ALA A 19 4.88 1.62 -36.17
C ALA A 19 3.48 2.18 -35.85
N GLN A 20 3.09 2.24 -34.58
CA GLN A 20 1.80 2.81 -34.16
C GLN A 20 1.77 4.34 -34.33
N THR A 21 2.88 5.03 -34.12
CA THR A 21 2.98 6.49 -34.27
C THR A 21 2.82 6.91 -35.73
N VAL A 22 3.33 6.13 -36.68
CA VAL A 22 3.15 6.34 -38.12
C VAL A 22 1.69 6.14 -38.53
N VAL A 23 1.00 5.15 -37.97
CA VAL A 23 -0.43 4.90 -38.25
C VAL A 23 -1.33 5.96 -37.64
N PHE A 24 -1.02 6.45 -36.43
CA PHE A 24 -1.81 7.48 -35.75
C PHE A 24 -1.70 8.84 -36.44
N SER A 25 -0.51 9.17 -36.96
CA SER A 25 -0.25 10.42 -37.69
C SER A 25 -1.05 10.52 -38.99
N ILE A 26 -1.34 9.40 -39.64
CA ILE A 26 -2.17 9.33 -40.87
C ILE A 26 -3.67 9.50 -40.53
N ALA A 27 -4.11 9.14 -39.33
CA ALA A 27 -5.51 9.24 -38.91
C ALA A 27 -5.89 10.62 -38.33
N THR A 28 -4.93 11.39 -37.81
CA THR A 28 -5.21 12.70 -37.17
C THR A 28 -5.15 13.92 -38.09
N GLU A 29 -4.74 13.80 -39.35
CA GLU A 29 -4.74 14.95 -40.29
C GLU A 29 -6.13 15.31 -40.86
N ASP A 30 -7.18 14.53 -40.59
CA ASP A 30 -8.53 14.76 -41.17
C ASP A 30 -9.55 15.47 -40.27
N ILE A 31 -9.19 15.88 -39.04
CA ILE A 31 -10.14 16.57 -38.14
C ILE A 31 -9.53 17.85 -37.59
N GLY A 32 -9.53 18.92 -38.40
CA GLY A 32 -9.13 20.23 -37.90
C GLY A 32 -8.94 21.34 -38.93
N SER A 33 -9.87 21.52 -39.88
CA SER A 33 -9.85 22.72 -40.72
C SER A 33 -10.42 23.92 -39.94
N THR A 34 -9.66 25.01 -39.78
CA THR A 34 -10.03 26.37 -40.25
C THR A 34 -9.02 27.44 -39.78
N SER A 35 -8.11 27.84 -40.67
CA SER A 35 -7.95 29.25 -41.06
C SER A 35 -6.91 29.42 -42.17
N ARG A 36 -7.42 29.81 -43.35
CA ARG A 36 -6.84 30.67 -44.38
C ARG A 36 -5.30 30.75 -44.51
N GLY A 37 -4.83 30.15 -45.59
CA GLY A 37 -3.61 30.58 -46.29
C GLY A 37 -3.30 29.63 -47.43
N ASN A 38 -3.65 30.02 -48.66
CA ASN A 38 -3.14 29.39 -49.88
C ASN A 38 -1.61 29.47 -49.84
N ASN A 39 -0.97 28.39 -49.40
CA ASN A 39 0.44 28.14 -49.63
C ASN A 39 0.48 26.81 -50.36
N GLU A 40 0.57 26.87 -51.70
CA GLU A 40 1.16 25.79 -52.46
C GLU A 40 2.46 25.41 -51.73
N ARG A 41 2.47 24.22 -51.12
CA ARG A 41 3.66 23.70 -50.45
C ARG A 41 4.65 23.37 -51.56
N ASP A 42 5.44 24.38 -51.90
CA ASP A 42 6.55 24.30 -52.83
C ASP A 42 7.37 23.04 -52.51
N PRO A 43 7.39 22.03 -53.42
CA PRO A 43 7.94 20.71 -53.12
C PRO A 43 9.42 20.79 -52.72
N GLU A 44 10.12 21.83 -53.17
CA GLU A 44 11.50 22.10 -52.78
C GLU A 44 11.63 22.50 -51.30
N LYS A 45 10.67 23.25 -50.76
CA LYS A 45 10.67 23.66 -49.35
C LYS A 45 10.33 22.49 -48.42
N VAL A 46 9.47 21.57 -48.88
CA VAL A 46 9.16 20.33 -48.17
C VAL A 46 10.40 19.44 -48.14
N ALA A 47 11.04 19.22 -49.29
CA ALA A 47 12.28 18.44 -49.38
C ALA A 47 13.44 19.06 -48.56
N ALA A 48 13.55 20.39 -48.52
CA ALA A 48 14.54 21.08 -47.70
C ALA A 48 14.26 20.99 -46.19
N ARG A 49 13.00 20.86 -45.78
CA ARG A 49 12.63 20.60 -44.38
C ARG A 49 12.93 19.16 -44.00
N GLU A 50 12.60 18.19 -44.85
CA GLU A 50 12.90 16.77 -44.64
C GLU A 50 14.40 16.51 -44.54
N ARG A 51 15.22 17.13 -45.40
CA ARG A 51 16.68 17.04 -45.30
C ARG A 51 17.21 17.57 -43.97
N ARG A 52 16.71 18.73 -43.51
CA ARG A 52 17.10 19.30 -42.22
C ARG A 52 16.71 18.40 -41.04
N ILE A 53 15.52 17.80 -41.08
CA ILE A 53 15.08 16.87 -40.04
C ILE A 53 15.93 15.60 -40.06
N ALA A 54 16.17 15.01 -41.23
CA ALA A 54 17.00 13.81 -41.37
C ALA A 54 18.45 14.06 -40.92
N GLU A 55 18.99 15.23 -41.20
CA GLU A 55 20.33 15.63 -40.77
C GLU A 55 20.39 15.87 -39.25
N ALA A 56 19.38 16.51 -38.66
CA ALA A 56 19.26 16.67 -37.21
C ALA A 56 19.13 15.32 -36.48
N VAL A 57 18.39 14.36 -37.05
CA VAL A 57 18.26 13.00 -36.50
C VAL A 57 19.56 12.22 -36.63
N LYS A 58 20.30 12.35 -37.74
CA LYS A 58 21.63 11.74 -37.87
C LYS A 58 22.62 12.35 -36.88
N ARG A 59 22.53 13.67 -36.66
CA ARG A 59 23.39 14.39 -35.72
C ARG A 59 23.08 14.02 -34.27
N SER A 60 21.81 13.87 -33.90
CA SER A 60 21.42 13.44 -32.55
C SER A 60 21.91 12.01 -32.26
N LYS A 61 21.85 11.10 -33.24
CA LYS A 61 22.42 9.74 -33.10
C LYS A 61 23.95 9.71 -32.94
N LEU A 62 24.65 10.76 -33.35
CA LEU A 62 26.11 10.89 -33.20
C LEU A 62 26.51 11.67 -31.94
N GLU A 63 25.65 12.58 -31.45
CA GLU A 63 25.91 13.42 -30.28
C GLU A 63 25.65 12.70 -28.94
N TYR A 64 24.73 11.73 -28.90
CA TYR A 64 24.64 10.84 -27.74
C TYR A 64 25.77 9.82 -27.80
N LYS A 65 26.85 10.07 -27.05
CA LYS A 65 27.81 9.00 -26.75
C LYS A 65 27.05 7.80 -26.20
N THR A 66 27.46 6.58 -26.55
CA THR A 66 27.01 5.34 -25.89
C THR A 66 27.57 5.22 -24.47
N GLU A 67 27.64 6.33 -23.74
CA GLU A 67 27.82 6.34 -22.32
C GLU A 67 26.43 6.02 -21.75
N HIS A 68 26.19 4.74 -21.42
CA HIS A 68 25.11 4.42 -20.50
C HIS A 68 25.29 5.34 -19.30
N ALA A 69 24.33 6.24 -19.07
CA ALA A 69 24.30 7.06 -17.87
C ALA A 69 24.12 6.11 -16.67
N PHE A 70 25.23 5.59 -16.18
CA PHE A 70 25.29 4.77 -14.99
C PHE A 70 25.04 5.72 -13.82
N THR A 71 23.78 5.81 -13.43
CA THR A 71 23.41 6.44 -12.17
C THR A 71 23.66 5.41 -11.08
N GLU A 72 24.74 5.60 -10.34
CA GLU A 72 25.07 4.76 -9.20
C GLU A 72 23.89 4.66 -8.24
N ARG A 73 23.59 3.46 -7.73
CA ARG A 73 22.70 3.31 -6.57
C ARG A 73 23.37 4.04 -5.41
N ARG A 74 22.96 5.30 -5.16
CA ARG A 74 23.53 6.31 -4.23
C ARG A 74 24.02 7.60 -4.89
N TRP A 75 23.83 7.85 -6.18
CA TRP A 75 24.20 9.15 -6.78
C TRP A 75 23.50 10.36 -6.10
N VAL A 76 22.31 10.13 -5.52
CA VAL A 76 21.60 11.11 -4.68
C VAL A 76 22.04 11.04 -3.22
N LEU A 77 22.63 9.95 -2.74
CA LEU A 77 23.11 9.82 -1.35
C LEU A 77 24.55 10.32 -1.18
N ASP A 78 25.34 10.41 -2.25
CA ASP A 78 26.59 11.20 -2.29
C ASP A 78 26.33 12.71 -2.06
N SER A 79 25.04 13.08 -2.05
CA SER A 79 24.54 14.32 -1.46
C SER A 79 24.68 14.39 0.06
N ASP A 80 25.27 13.43 0.77
CA ASP A 80 25.63 13.64 2.18
C ASP A 80 26.53 14.87 2.32
N GLN A 81 27.37 15.17 1.32
CA GLN A 81 28.08 16.45 1.24
C GLN A 81 27.17 17.65 0.94
N ARG A 82 26.03 17.47 0.28
CA ARG A 82 25.05 18.54 -0.01
C ARG A 82 24.01 18.72 1.10
N LEU A 83 23.63 17.69 1.85
CA LEU A 83 22.78 17.77 3.03
C LEU A 83 23.58 18.35 4.21
N ALA A 84 24.84 17.94 4.38
CA ALA A 84 25.74 18.53 5.39
C ALA A 84 26.20 19.95 5.05
N ARG A 85 26.23 20.34 3.75
CA ARG A 85 26.56 21.71 3.31
C ARG A 85 25.35 22.52 2.85
N ALA A 86 24.14 21.97 2.93
CA ALA A 86 22.94 22.72 2.62
C ALA A 86 22.82 23.80 3.70
N PRO A 87 22.68 25.09 3.34
CA PRO A 87 22.34 26.09 4.32
C PRO A 87 21.05 25.63 5.01
N ALA A 88 20.98 25.78 6.33
CA ALA A 88 20.00 25.20 7.28
C ALA A 88 18.50 25.43 6.98
N ARG A 89 18.13 25.91 5.78
CA ARG A 89 16.78 26.20 5.31
C ARG A 89 16.62 26.01 3.79
N GLN A 90 17.40 25.15 3.12
CA GLN A 90 16.92 24.68 1.82
C GLN A 90 15.65 23.87 2.09
N LYS A 91 14.51 24.39 1.64
CA LYS A 91 13.24 23.66 1.64
C LYS A 91 13.50 22.38 0.86
N ILE A 92 13.70 21.26 1.57
CA ILE A 92 13.77 19.95 0.95
C ILE A 92 12.45 19.81 0.23
N ASP A 93 12.51 19.67 -1.09
CA ASP A 93 11.32 19.44 -1.88
C ASP A 93 10.67 18.14 -1.42
N ARG A 94 9.34 18.12 -1.32
CA ARG A 94 8.60 16.95 -0.79
C ARG A 94 8.96 15.68 -1.58
N GLN A 95 9.07 15.79 -2.89
CA GLN A 95 9.44 14.66 -3.74
C GLN A 95 10.87 14.18 -3.47
N GLN A 96 11.79 15.11 -3.19
CA GLN A 96 13.16 14.76 -2.82
C GLN A 96 13.21 14.05 -1.46
N LEU A 97 12.41 14.49 -0.49
CA LEU A 97 12.27 13.82 0.80
C LEU A 97 11.76 12.39 0.63
N GLU A 98 10.66 12.21 -0.11
CA GLU A 98 10.07 10.90 -0.41
C GLU A 98 11.08 9.95 -1.07
N TYR A 99 11.84 10.45 -2.04
CA TYR A 99 12.86 9.66 -2.72
C TYR A 99 13.98 9.24 -1.77
N LEU A 100 14.52 10.18 -0.98
CA LEU A 100 15.63 9.93 -0.06
C LEU A 100 15.26 8.94 1.04
N THR A 101 14.12 9.15 1.70
CA THR A 101 13.66 8.26 2.78
C THR A 101 13.36 6.86 2.27
N THR A 102 12.75 6.75 1.08
CA THR A 102 12.49 5.45 0.43
C THR A 102 13.79 4.75 0.06
N ALA A 103 14.77 5.48 -0.47
CA ALA A 103 16.08 4.92 -0.81
C ALA A 103 16.82 4.38 0.42
N LEU A 104 16.77 5.10 1.56
CA LEU A 104 17.35 4.67 2.83
C LEU A 104 16.60 3.50 3.47
N TYR A 105 15.27 3.46 3.33
CA TYR A 105 14.45 2.36 3.85
C TYR A 105 14.75 1.03 3.15
N TYR A 106 14.92 1.06 1.82
CA TYR A 106 15.21 -0.12 1.00
C TYR A 106 16.71 -0.33 0.71
N SER A 107 17.60 0.40 1.38
CA SER A 107 19.04 0.24 1.17
C SER A 107 19.53 -1.14 1.64
N SER A 108 20.73 -1.52 1.21
CA SER A 108 21.38 -2.78 1.62
C SER A 108 22.77 -2.48 2.17
N PRO A 109 22.96 -2.43 3.51
CA PRO A 109 21.96 -2.67 4.56
C PRO A 109 20.94 -1.51 4.71
N PRO A 110 19.74 -1.76 5.29
CA PRO A 110 18.75 -0.71 5.55
C PRO A 110 19.24 0.34 6.55
N GLU A 111 18.94 1.61 6.29
CA GLU A 111 19.40 2.76 7.09
C GLU A 111 18.23 3.43 7.84
N TYR A 112 17.45 2.63 8.58
CA TYR A 112 16.19 3.05 9.24
C TYR A 112 16.32 4.28 10.15
N GLN A 113 17.42 4.39 10.91
CA GLN A 113 17.63 5.52 11.81
C GLN A 113 17.77 6.84 11.05
N GLN A 114 18.43 6.83 9.89
CA GLN A 114 18.59 8.03 9.07
C GLN A 114 17.29 8.38 8.35
N ALA A 115 16.59 7.38 7.82
CA ALA A 115 15.27 7.57 7.22
C ALA A 115 14.28 8.20 8.20
N LEU A 116 14.24 7.72 9.45
CA LEU A 116 13.39 8.29 10.50
C LEU A 116 13.76 9.75 10.80
N ARG A 117 15.06 10.06 10.97
CA ARG A 117 15.52 11.44 11.23
C ARG A 117 15.07 12.41 10.15
N LEU A 118 15.25 12.05 8.87
CA LEU A 118 14.81 12.91 7.76
C LEU A 118 13.30 13.19 7.78
N ILE A 119 12.50 12.19 8.19
CA ILE A 119 11.04 12.36 8.32
C ILE A 119 10.74 13.32 9.48
N LEU A 120 11.37 13.13 10.63
CA LEU A 120 11.16 13.96 11.83
C LEU A 120 11.70 15.40 11.69
N ASP A 121 12.70 15.63 10.82
CA ASP A 121 13.19 16.98 10.52
C ASP A 121 12.15 17.84 9.79
N VAL A 122 11.20 17.20 9.09
CA VAL A 122 10.14 17.87 8.30
C VAL A 122 8.77 17.71 8.97
N PHE A 123 8.59 16.67 9.78
CA PHE A 123 7.36 16.37 10.49
C PHE A 123 7.51 16.52 11.99
N ASP A 124 6.65 17.33 12.60
CA ASP A 124 6.44 17.26 14.04
C ASP A 124 5.38 16.19 14.35
N PRO A 125 5.75 15.04 14.94
CA PRO A 125 4.81 13.97 15.25
C PRO A 125 3.82 14.36 16.38
N GLY A 126 4.06 15.46 17.11
CA GLY A 126 3.09 16.05 18.02
C GLY A 126 1.96 16.82 17.31
N ALA A 127 2.06 17.06 16.00
CA ALA A 127 1.04 17.75 15.25
C ALA A 127 -0.21 16.88 15.03
N LYS A 128 -1.39 17.48 15.17
CA LYS A 128 -2.69 16.79 15.00
C LYS A 128 -3.03 16.42 13.54
N SER A 129 -2.25 16.90 12.58
CA SER A 129 -2.46 16.64 11.16
C SER A 129 -1.13 16.28 10.51
N LEU A 130 -1.18 15.53 9.40
CA LEU A 130 0.01 15.10 8.67
C LEU A 130 0.84 16.26 8.06
N GLY A 131 0.47 17.53 8.26
CA GLY A 131 1.31 18.66 7.90
C GLY A 131 1.67 18.78 6.41
N GLY A 132 0.94 18.10 5.52
CA GLY A 132 1.24 18.04 4.08
C GLY A 132 2.19 16.92 3.66
N ILE A 133 2.60 16.06 4.60
CA ILE A 133 3.40 14.86 4.35
C ILE A 133 2.52 13.76 3.74
N SER A 134 3.13 12.95 2.87
CA SER A 134 2.46 11.82 2.24
C SER A 134 2.20 10.70 3.23
N ARG A 135 1.19 9.88 2.95
CA ARG A 135 0.85 8.71 3.77
C ARG A 135 2.01 7.73 3.81
N GLU A 136 2.68 7.60 2.67
CA GLU A 136 3.83 6.74 2.43
C GLU A 136 5.01 7.13 3.33
N LEU A 137 5.29 8.44 3.50
CA LEU A 137 6.34 8.89 4.41
C LEU A 137 6.02 8.58 5.88
N VAL A 138 4.78 8.74 6.29
CA VAL A 138 4.35 8.41 7.65
C VAL A 138 4.44 6.90 7.89
N ASP A 139 4.01 6.09 6.93
CA ASP A 139 4.13 4.63 6.92
C ASP A 139 5.59 4.18 7.13
N ILE A 140 6.49 4.71 6.29
CA ILE A 140 7.93 4.45 6.38
C ILE A 140 8.46 4.90 7.75
N GLY A 141 8.04 6.07 8.23
CA GLY A 141 8.44 6.61 9.52
C GLY A 141 8.09 5.68 10.68
N ILE A 142 6.84 5.24 10.77
CA ILE A 142 6.40 4.33 11.83
C ILE A 142 7.16 3.00 11.74
N ARG A 143 7.32 2.42 10.54
CA ARG A 143 8.08 1.18 10.34
C ARG A 143 9.55 1.33 10.76
N CYS A 144 10.21 2.42 10.36
CA CYS A 144 11.58 2.70 10.77
C CYS A 144 11.70 2.78 12.29
N ALA A 145 10.80 3.51 12.95
CA ALA A 145 10.76 3.63 14.41
C ALA A 145 10.57 2.25 15.10
N ILE A 146 9.66 1.43 14.58
CA ILE A 146 9.47 0.04 15.06
C ILE A 146 10.75 -0.79 14.88
N PHE A 147 11.37 -0.77 13.69
CA PHE A 147 12.55 -1.59 13.39
C PHE A 147 13.77 -1.24 14.25
N ILE A 148 13.94 0.03 14.63
CA ILE A 148 15.02 0.47 15.52
C ILE A 148 14.65 0.37 17.00
N GLY A 149 13.41 0.00 17.33
CA GLY A 149 12.91 -0.09 18.70
C GLY A 149 12.62 1.27 19.37
N ASP A 150 12.45 2.34 18.59
CA ASP A 150 12.11 3.67 19.09
C ASP A 150 10.59 3.76 19.33
N THR A 151 10.19 3.31 20.52
CA THR A 151 8.78 3.25 20.93
C THR A 151 8.12 4.61 21.01
N GLU A 152 8.85 5.65 21.42
CA GLU A 152 8.32 6.99 21.60
C GLU A 152 7.87 7.58 20.25
N HIS A 153 8.77 7.61 19.27
CA HIS A 153 8.44 8.15 17.96
C HIS A 153 7.43 7.26 17.21
N ALA A 154 7.49 5.94 17.39
CA ALA A 154 6.51 5.03 16.79
C ALA A 154 5.09 5.36 17.25
N ILE A 155 4.89 5.59 18.55
CA ILE A 155 3.58 5.97 19.12
C ILE A 155 3.15 7.35 18.63
N GLN A 156 4.03 8.36 18.70
CA GLN A 156 3.66 9.73 18.30
C GLN A 156 3.24 9.77 16.82
N LEU A 157 4.01 9.10 15.95
CA LEU A 157 3.66 8.95 14.53
C LEU A 157 2.33 8.18 14.36
N ALA A 158 2.11 7.09 15.10
CA ALA A 158 0.86 6.33 15.07
C ALA A 158 -0.34 7.19 15.51
N ASP A 159 -0.23 7.94 16.60
CA ASP A 159 -1.25 8.85 17.10
C ASP A 159 -1.63 9.93 16.06
N SER A 160 -0.66 10.43 15.29
CA SER A 160 -0.91 11.40 14.21
C SER A 160 -1.78 10.84 13.06
N THR A 161 -1.87 9.51 12.92
CA THR A 161 -2.66 8.84 11.87
C THR A 161 -4.09 8.48 12.30
N ARG A 162 -4.50 8.80 13.53
CA ARG A 162 -5.79 8.39 14.12
C ARG A 162 -7.01 8.71 13.28
N SER A 163 -7.02 9.86 12.61
CA SER A 163 -8.10 10.29 11.73
C SER A 163 -8.23 9.46 10.45
N LEU A 164 -7.18 8.73 10.08
CA LEU A 164 -7.07 7.98 8.83
C LEU A 164 -7.39 6.49 8.98
N TRP A 165 -7.40 5.93 10.20
CA TRP A 165 -7.54 4.48 10.42
C TRP A 165 -8.81 3.87 9.80
N ARG A 166 -9.89 4.66 9.69
CA ARG A 166 -11.13 4.20 9.04
C ARG A 166 -10.99 4.06 7.52
N THR A 167 -10.21 4.94 6.88
CA THR A 167 -10.10 5.01 5.41
C THR A 167 -8.84 4.35 4.87
N TRP A 168 -7.82 4.21 5.72
CA TRP A 168 -6.52 3.65 5.39
C TRP A 168 -6.19 2.52 6.38
N SER A 169 -6.55 1.30 6.00
CA SER A 169 -6.31 0.11 6.82
C SER A 169 -4.84 -0.15 7.10
N GLY A 170 -3.95 0.15 6.16
CA GLY A 170 -2.50 0.02 6.32
C GLY A 170 -1.95 0.86 7.49
N ALA A 171 -2.44 2.10 7.67
CA ALA A 171 -2.05 2.90 8.83
C ALA A 171 -2.57 2.31 10.14
N ALA A 172 -3.80 1.81 10.16
CA ALA A 172 -4.34 1.17 11.35
C ALA A 172 -3.53 -0.07 11.76
N GLU A 173 -3.11 -0.86 10.75
CA GLU A 173 -2.26 -2.04 10.93
C GLU A 173 -0.91 -1.68 11.57
N ILE A 174 -0.22 -0.70 11.01
CA ILE A 174 1.13 -0.32 11.46
C ILE A 174 1.06 0.46 12.78
N ALA A 175 0.02 1.25 12.99
CA ALA A 175 -0.25 1.87 14.29
C ALA A 175 -0.47 0.80 15.37
N ALA A 176 -1.16 -0.31 15.05
CA ALA A 176 -1.32 -1.42 15.96
C ALA A 176 0.03 -2.06 16.33
N ASP A 177 0.95 -2.22 15.38
CA ASP A 177 2.30 -2.71 15.66
C ASP A 177 3.07 -1.76 16.61
N ALA A 178 2.96 -0.44 16.39
CA ALA A 178 3.57 0.56 17.27
C ALA A 178 3.00 0.50 18.70
N TYR A 179 1.67 0.37 18.83
CA TYR A 179 1.02 0.24 20.14
C TYR A 179 1.39 -1.09 20.82
N ASN A 180 1.42 -2.20 20.08
CA ASN A 180 1.85 -3.50 20.60
C ASN A 180 3.29 -3.46 21.11
N LEU A 181 4.20 -2.81 20.37
CA LEU A 181 5.59 -2.62 20.79
C LEU A 181 5.70 -1.86 22.12
N SER A 182 4.76 -0.94 22.38
CA SER A 182 4.71 -0.14 23.62
C SER A 182 3.92 -0.74 24.78
N GLY A 183 3.34 -1.93 24.61
CA GLY A 183 2.43 -2.53 25.60
C GLY A 183 1.04 -1.88 25.67
N ARG A 184 0.69 -0.98 24.74
CA ARG A 184 -0.63 -0.31 24.67
C ARG A 184 -1.65 -1.15 23.90
N TYR A 185 -1.86 -2.41 24.28
CA TYR A 185 -2.69 -3.36 23.51
C TYR A 185 -4.14 -2.92 23.32
N HIS A 186 -4.73 -2.22 24.29
CA HIS A 186 -6.08 -1.68 24.15
C HIS A 186 -6.18 -0.67 22.98
N ASP A 187 -5.17 0.17 22.80
CA ASP A 187 -5.13 1.10 21.67
C ASP A 187 -4.90 0.36 20.35
N ALA A 188 -4.07 -0.69 20.34
CA ALA A 188 -3.88 -1.57 19.19
C ALA A 188 -5.19 -2.26 18.77
N VAL A 189 -5.95 -2.81 19.71
CA VAL A 189 -7.27 -3.40 19.44
C VAL A 189 -8.19 -2.35 18.84
N ARG A 190 -8.24 -1.15 19.43
CA ARG A 190 -9.10 -0.06 18.96
C ARG A 190 -8.79 0.30 17.50
N THR A 191 -7.53 0.46 17.12
CA THR A 191 -7.16 0.81 15.74
C THR A 191 -7.59 -0.27 14.76
N LEU A 192 -7.35 -1.54 15.12
CA LEU A 192 -7.71 -2.69 14.30
C LEU A 192 -9.23 -2.82 14.15
N LEU A 193 -10.00 -2.64 15.23
CA LEU A 193 -11.46 -2.64 15.19
C LEU A 193 -12.02 -1.54 14.27
N MET A 194 -11.44 -0.34 14.33
CA MET A 194 -11.83 0.76 13.45
C MET A 194 -11.60 0.43 11.96
N ALA A 195 -10.53 -0.28 11.64
CA ALA A 195 -10.24 -0.72 10.27
C ALA A 195 -11.09 -1.93 9.85
N THR A 196 -11.32 -2.90 10.75
CA THR A 196 -12.13 -4.08 10.47
C THR A 196 -13.62 -3.78 10.33
N ALA A 197 -14.10 -2.71 10.96
CA ALA A 197 -15.45 -2.20 10.77
C ALA A 197 -15.76 -1.84 9.30
N ASN A 198 -14.73 -1.53 8.50
CA ASN A 198 -14.88 -1.20 7.08
C ASN A 198 -14.40 -2.31 6.14
N SER A 199 -13.45 -3.16 6.55
CA SER A 199 -12.90 -4.20 5.68
C SER A 199 -12.42 -5.44 6.46
N LEU A 200 -12.76 -6.64 5.98
CA LEU A 200 -12.31 -7.90 6.58
C LEU A 200 -11.05 -8.46 5.87
N GLN A 201 -9.99 -7.66 5.84
CA GLN A 201 -8.72 -8.06 5.23
C GLN A 201 -7.98 -9.06 6.14
N ILE A 202 -7.48 -10.15 5.56
CA ILE A 202 -6.80 -11.22 6.33
C ILE A 202 -5.64 -10.69 7.20
N PRO A 203 -4.75 -9.78 6.71
CA PRO A 203 -3.67 -9.25 7.55
C PRO A 203 -4.17 -8.55 8.82
N LEU A 204 -5.23 -7.74 8.71
CA LEU A 204 -5.84 -7.07 9.87
C LEU A 204 -6.43 -8.08 10.86
N LEU A 205 -7.12 -9.10 10.35
CA LEU A 205 -7.74 -10.13 11.18
C LEU A 205 -6.69 -10.95 11.94
N ARG A 206 -5.58 -11.32 11.29
CA ARG A 206 -4.45 -11.99 11.93
C ARG A 206 -3.83 -11.10 13.01
N LYS A 207 -3.61 -9.83 12.71
CA LYS A 207 -3.03 -8.88 13.67
C LYS A 207 -3.94 -8.63 14.86
N LEU A 208 -5.26 -8.61 14.66
CA LEU A 208 -6.24 -8.51 15.73
C LEU A 208 -6.21 -9.74 16.63
N GLU A 209 -6.11 -10.94 16.05
CA GLU A 209 -5.95 -12.18 16.81
C GLU A 209 -4.65 -12.22 17.62
N ASP A 210 -3.53 -11.80 17.02
CA ASP A 210 -2.23 -11.70 17.68
C ASP A 210 -2.27 -10.68 18.83
N THR A 211 -2.91 -9.53 18.61
CA THR A 211 -3.07 -8.49 19.63
C THR A 211 -3.91 -8.99 20.80
N PHE A 212 -4.99 -9.75 20.55
CA PHE A 212 -5.74 -10.38 21.63
C PHE A 212 -4.89 -11.38 22.41
N ARG A 213 -4.03 -12.17 21.75
CA ARG A 213 -3.08 -13.05 22.45
C ARG A 213 -2.16 -12.25 23.38
N LEU A 214 -1.57 -11.16 22.90
CA LEU A 214 -0.69 -10.31 23.70
C LEU A 214 -1.41 -9.70 24.91
N LEU A 215 -2.66 -9.26 24.73
CA LEU A 215 -3.51 -8.73 25.80
C LEU A 215 -3.73 -9.77 26.93
N TYR A 216 -3.83 -11.05 26.60
CA TYR A 216 -3.97 -12.12 27.60
C TYR A 216 -2.68 -12.55 28.25
N ASP A 217 -1.58 -12.61 27.50
CA ASP A 217 -0.30 -13.05 28.03
C ASP A 217 0.21 -12.10 29.14
N GLU A 218 -0.12 -10.79 29.05
CA GLU A 218 0.11 -9.84 30.15
C GLU A 218 -0.91 -9.96 31.29
N GLY A 219 -2.17 -10.26 30.97
CA GLY A 219 -3.25 -10.44 31.93
C GLY A 219 -3.33 -11.88 32.44
N ARG A 220 -2.48 -12.23 33.43
CA ARG A 220 -2.44 -13.54 34.15
C ARG A 220 -3.73 -14.38 34.02
N PRO A 221 -3.63 -15.72 33.84
CA PRO A 221 -4.77 -16.58 33.51
C PRO A 221 -5.84 -16.51 34.61
N HIS A 222 -6.87 -15.72 34.36
CA HIS A 222 -8.14 -15.82 35.05
C HIS A 222 -9.12 -16.32 34.01
N GLU A 223 -9.34 -17.64 34.04
CA GLU A 223 -10.10 -18.44 33.07
C GLU A 223 -11.53 -17.93 32.81
N THR A 224 -12.02 -16.97 33.60
CA THR A 224 -13.37 -16.40 33.49
C THR A 224 -13.43 -14.95 32.99
N LYS A 225 -12.32 -14.22 32.89
CA LYS A 225 -12.33 -12.78 32.58
C LYS A 225 -12.45 -12.46 31.08
N TYR A 226 -12.29 -13.46 30.22
CA TYR A 226 -12.00 -13.26 28.80
C TYR A 226 -12.81 -14.19 27.88
N LYS A 227 -13.99 -14.60 28.34
CA LYS A 227 -14.80 -15.58 27.60
C LYS A 227 -15.22 -15.01 26.25
N GLU A 228 -15.63 -13.75 26.19
CA GLU A 228 -16.15 -13.14 24.96
C GLU A 228 -15.04 -12.92 23.93
N ILE A 229 -13.86 -12.48 24.38
CA ILE A 229 -12.70 -12.32 23.47
C ILE A 229 -12.25 -13.68 22.91
N GLU A 230 -12.28 -14.77 23.68
CA GLU A 230 -11.97 -16.12 23.14
C GLU A 230 -12.95 -16.56 22.05
N ILE A 231 -14.25 -16.32 22.25
CA ILE A 231 -15.25 -16.63 21.22
C ILE A 231 -15.01 -15.76 19.98
N LEU A 232 -14.69 -14.47 20.15
CA LEU A 232 -14.33 -13.58 19.04
C LEU A 232 -13.07 -14.04 18.30
N ARG A 233 -12.03 -14.51 19.01
CA ARG A 233 -10.82 -15.07 18.38
C ARG A 233 -11.14 -16.30 17.56
N ALA A 234 -12.00 -17.20 18.06
CA ALA A 234 -12.44 -18.37 17.32
C ALA A 234 -13.17 -17.99 16.02
N LEU A 235 -14.05 -16.98 16.07
CA LEU A 235 -14.71 -16.39 14.90
C LEU A 235 -13.71 -15.86 13.87
N ILE A 236 -12.74 -15.06 14.33
CA ILE A 236 -11.71 -14.48 13.48
C ILE A 236 -10.89 -15.58 12.79
N ARG A 237 -10.42 -16.59 13.54
CA ARG A 237 -9.68 -17.73 12.99
C ARG A 237 -10.47 -18.48 11.93
N ARG A 238 -11.76 -18.73 12.17
CA ARG A 238 -12.64 -19.37 11.20
C ARG A 238 -12.73 -18.58 9.91
N ILE A 239 -12.92 -17.25 9.99
CA ILE A 239 -12.99 -16.40 8.79
C ILE A 239 -11.66 -16.37 8.05
N ILE A 240 -10.53 -16.28 8.76
CA ILE A 240 -9.20 -16.35 8.16
C ILE A 240 -9.05 -17.66 7.39
N HIS A 241 -9.44 -18.79 7.99
CA HIS A 241 -9.39 -20.10 7.36
C HIS A 241 -10.26 -20.15 6.09
N MET A 242 -11.55 -19.83 6.21
CA MET A 242 -12.49 -19.82 5.08
C MET A 242 -12.02 -18.93 3.93
N ARG A 243 -11.53 -17.72 4.22
CA ARG A 243 -11.06 -16.79 3.18
C ARG A 243 -9.72 -17.20 2.60
N SER A 244 -8.86 -17.86 3.38
CA SER A 244 -7.55 -18.31 2.89
C SER A 244 -7.68 -19.37 1.79
N GLU A 245 -8.68 -20.24 1.88
CA GLU A 245 -8.98 -21.24 0.84
C GLU A 245 -9.30 -20.57 -0.51
N SER A 246 -10.03 -19.45 -0.49
CA SER A 246 -10.36 -18.69 -1.69
C SER A 246 -9.13 -18.07 -2.39
N PHE A 247 -8.04 -17.82 -1.66
CA PHE A 247 -6.78 -17.31 -2.24
C PHE A 247 -5.86 -18.42 -2.74
N ILE A 248 -6.06 -19.67 -2.30
CA ILE A 248 -5.29 -20.83 -2.75
C ILE A 248 -5.86 -21.38 -4.05
N ARG A 249 -7.16 -21.16 -4.33
CA ARG A 249 -7.77 -21.56 -5.60
C ARG A 249 -7.07 -20.84 -6.76
N PRO A 250 -6.56 -21.57 -7.76
CA PRO A 250 -5.92 -20.94 -8.91
C PRO A 250 -6.93 -20.03 -9.64
N LEU A 251 -6.44 -18.86 -10.08
CA LEU A 251 -7.24 -17.85 -10.82
C LEU A 251 -7.86 -18.41 -12.10
N PHE A 252 -7.26 -19.45 -12.65
CA PHE A 252 -7.76 -20.16 -13.82
C PHE A 252 -7.95 -21.62 -13.43
N GLU A 253 -9.15 -22.14 -13.65
CA GLU A 253 -9.40 -23.58 -13.54
C GLU A 253 -8.61 -24.26 -14.66
N GLU A 254 -7.60 -25.03 -14.30
CA GLU A 254 -7.07 -26.01 -15.24
C GLU A 254 -8.21 -26.99 -15.50
N ILE A 255 -8.75 -26.97 -16.74
CA ILE A 255 -9.79 -27.91 -17.20
C ILE A 255 -9.19 -29.31 -17.14
N THR A 256 -9.26 -29.91 -15.96
CA THR A 256 -9.01 -31.31 -15.74
C THR A 256 -10.33 -31.88 -15.24
N THR A 257 -11.03 -32.51 -16.17
CA THR A 257 -12.10 -33.45 -15.86
C THR A 257 -11.48 -34.54 -14.99
N LYS A 258 -11.65 -34.45 -13.67
CA LYS A 258 -11.64 -35.61 -12.77
C LYS A 258 -12.07 -35.20 -11.37
N ASP A 259 -13.16 -35.83 -10.97
CA ASP A 259 -13.54 -36.20 -9.63
C ASP A 259 -12.42 -36.06 -8.59
N ALA A 260 -12.54 -35.04 -7.74
CA ALA A 260 -11.95 -35.05 -6.42
C ALA A 260 -13.03 -34.60 -5.45
N HIS A 261 -13.59 -35.56 -4.72
CA HIS A 261 -14.18 -35.31 -3.42
C HIS A 261 -13.05 -34.78 -2.52
N GLU A 262 -12.77 -33.48 -2.61
CA GLU A 262 -12.00 -32.79 -1.60
C GLU A 262 -12.84 -32.82 -0.32
N THR A 263 -12.32 -33.59 0.64
CA THR A 263 -12.80 -33.59 2.01
C THR A 263 -12.55 -32.19 2.53
N THR A 264 -13.58 -31.36 2.49
CA THR A 264 -13.62 -30.08 3.17
C THR A 264 -13.23 -30.38 4.62
N PRO A 265 -12.15 -29.79 5.16
CA PRO A 265 -11.82 -29.98 6.56
C PRO A 265 -13.08 -29.64 7.37
N GLU A 266 -13.45 -30.51 8.32
CA GLU A 266 -14.60 -30.28 9.19
C GLU A 266 -14.42 -28.92 9.88
N VAL A 267 -15.11 -27.91 9.34
CA VAL A 267 -15.19 -26.59 9.94
C VAL A 267 -15.84 -26.79 11.30
N PRO A 268 -15.20 -26.39 12.42
CA PRO A 268 -15.81 -26.49 13.73
C PRO A 268 -17.19 -25.84 13.67
N GLN A 269 -18.23 -26.65 13.93
CA GLN A 269 -19.59 -26.15 14.01
C GLN A 269 -19.61 -25.08 15.10
N TRP A 270 -19.91 -23.85 14.69
CA TRP A 270 -20.09 -22.77 15.64
C TRP A 270 -21.40 -23.04 16.37
N ASN A 271 -21.29 -23.43 17.63
CA ASN A 271 -22.42 -23.48 18.55
C ASN A 271 -22.76 -22.05 18.93
N GLN A 272 -23.94 -21.59 18.50
CA GLN A 272 -24.44 -20.21 18.52
C GLN A 272 -24.55 -19.60 19.93
N GLU A 273 -23.46 -19.48 20.69
CA GLU A 273 -23.45 -18.54 21.81
C GLU A 273 -23.44 -17.12 21.23
N PRO A 274 -24.50 -16.31 21.47
CA PRO A 274 -24.54 -14.95 20.97
C PRO A 274 -23.47 -14.14 21.70
N LEU A 275 -22.53 -13.58 20.93
CA LEU A 275 -21.52 -12.68 21.47
C LEU A 275 -22.21 -11.45 22.07
N SER A 276 -21.95 -11.18 23.35
CA SER A 276 -22.49 -9.99 23.99
C SER A 276 -21.58 -8.80 23.69
N VAL A 277 -22.06 -7.86 22.87
CA VAL A 277 -21.35 -6.61 22.54
C VAL A 277 -20.95 -5.86 23.81
N GLU A 278 -21.86 -5.80 24.79
CA GLU A 278 -21.64 -5.08 26.03
C GLU A 278 -20.56 -5.75 26.89
N ALA A 279 -20.62 -7.07 27.04
CA ALA A 279 -19.60 -7.81 27.79
C ALA A 279 -18.24 -7.72 27.10
N LEU A 280 -18.19 -7.86 25.77
CA LEU A 280 -16.96 -7.74 25.01
C LEU A 280 -16.36 -6.32 25.07
N ALA A 281 -17.20 -5.28 25.02
CA ALA A 281 -16.73 -3.91 25.18
C ALA A 281 -16.11 -3.68 26.57
N ILE A 282 -16.69 -4.29 27.61
CA ILE A 282 -16.13 -4.25 28.98
C ILE A 282 -14.79 -5.01 29.04
N GLU A 283 -14.72 -6.24 28.50
CA GLU A 283 -13.49 -7.04 28.49
C GLU A 283 -12.36 -6.33 27.72
N LEU A 284 -12.68 -5.65 26.63
CA LEU A 284 -11.73 -4.90 25.81
C LEU A 284 -11.42 -3.49 26.34
N GLY A 285 -12.08 -3.04 27.41
CA GLY A 285 -11.92 -1.68 27.93
C GLY A 285 -12.35 -0.59 26.93
N LEU A 286 -13.26 -0.92 26.01
CA LEU A 286 -13.76 -0.01 25.00
C LEU A 286 -14.86 0.87 25.62
N GLY A 287 -14.50 2.13 25.89
CA GLY A 287 -15.43 3.15 26.39
C GLY A 287 -16.46 3.53 25.33
N GLU A 288 -16.22 4.63 24.62
CA GLU A 288 -17.15 5.20 23.62
C GLU A 288 -17.08 4.52 22.24
N ASP A 289 -16.07 3.70 21.96
CA ASP A 289 -15.82 3.09 20.64
C ASP A 289 -16.67 1.85 20.32
N ARG A 290 -17.80 1.67 21.03
CA ARG A 290 -18.68 0.50 20.90
C ARG A 290 -19.23 0.33 19.49
N GLY A 291 -19.46 1.43 18.77
CA GLY A 291 -20.03 1.39 17.42
C GLY A 291 -19.12 0.71 16.39
N ASP A 292 -17.79 0.75 16.56
CA ASP A 292 -16.87 0.07 15.64
C ASP A 292 -16.77 -1.42 15.95
N LEU A 293 -16.91 -1.78 17.24
CA LEU A 293 -17.01 -3.16 17.66
C LEU A 293 -18.29 -3.81 17.10
N GLU A 294 -19.44 -3.16 17.25
CA GLU A 294 -20.73 -3.64 16.72
C GLU A 294 -20.65 -3.89 15.21
N LYS A 295 -20.15 -2.93 14.44
CA LYS A 295 -19.97 -3.06 12.98
C LYS A 295 -19.02 -4.18 12.62
N THR A 296 -17.92 -4.32 13.37
CA THR A 296 -16.97 -5.41 13.17
C THR A 296 -17.64 -6.76 13.40
N LEU A 297 -18.37 -6.92 14.50
CA LEU A 297 -19.10 -8.14 14.82
C LEU A 297 -20.16 -8.48 13.78
N GLU A 298 -20.95 -7.50 13.35
CA GLU A 298 -21.95 -7.68 12.31
C GLU A 298 -21.31 -8.18 11.00
N ARG A 299 -20.20 -7.57 10.57
CA ARG A 299 -19.47 -8.01 9.38
C ARG A 299 -18.90 -9.41 9.54
N LEU A 300 -18.29 -9.71 10.69
CA LEU A 300 -17.74 -11.03 10.97
C LEU A 300 -18.85 -12.10 10.96
N GLN A 301 -20.00 -11.84 11.59
CA GLN A 301 -21.14 -12.76 11.58
C GLN A 301 -21.69 -12.98 10.18
N ARG A 302 -21.86 -11.93 9.38
CA ARG A 302 -22.27 -12.05 7.95
C ARG A 302 -21.27 -12.88 7.15
N ALA A 303 -19.97 -12.63 7.33
CA ALA A 303 -18.91 -13.36 6.65
C ALA A 303 -18.85 -14.85 7.07
N ALA A 304 -19.13 -15.15 8.34
CA ALA A 304 -19.19 -16.53 8.85
C ALA A 304 -20.46 -17.28 8.42
N GLY A 305 -21.57 -16.55 8.21
CA GLY A 305 -22.87 -17.09 7.80
C GLY A 305 -23.00 -17.48 6.33
N GLY A 306 -21.96 -17.31 5.52
CA GLY A 306 -21.94 -17.77 4.12
C GLY A 306 -22.71 -16.89 3.13
N ASP A 307 -23.35 -15.80 3.56
CA ASP A 307 -24.08 -14.86 2.68
C ASP A 307 -23.14 -13.82 2.01
N GLY A 308 -21.82 -14.07 2.07
CA GLY A 308 -20.75 -13.15 1.67
C GLY A 308 -20.57 -12.95 0.16
N GLU A 309 -21.34 -13.61 -0.69
CA GLU A 309 -21.32 -13.40 -2.15
C GLU A 309 -22.17 -12.20 -2.62
N LYS A 310 -23.01 -11.61 -1.76
CA LYS A 310 -23.88 -10.48 -2.17
C LYS A 310 -23.27 -9.09 -2.06
N GLU A 311 -22.04 -8.94 -1.55
CA GLU A 311 -21.37 -7.64 -1.42
C GLU A 311 -20.30 -7.40 -2.50
N VAL A 312 -20.47 -7.96 -3.71
CA VAL A 312 -19.87 -7.36 -4.90
C VAL A 312 -20.87 -6.34 -5.43
N VAL A 313 -20.82 -5.13 -4.85
CA VAL A 313 -21.40 -3.98 -5.52
C VAL A 313 -20.51 -3.72 -6.74
N GLU A 314 -20.83 -4.37 -7.86
CA GLU A 314 -20.37 -3.99 -9.19
C GLU A 314 -20.93 -2.60 -9.48
N LYS A 315 -20.31 -1.55 -8.93
CA LYS A 315 -20.45 -0.22 -9.50
C LYS A 315 -19.71 -0.25 -10.82
N SER A 316 -20.48 -0.49 -11.88
CA SER A 316 -20.07 -0.32 -13.26
C SER A 316 -19.34 1.01 -13.43
N VAL A 317 -18.19 0.98 -14.11
CA VAL A 317 -17.35 2.15 -14.45
C VAL A 317 -18.12 3.23 -15.24
N ARG A 318 -19.36 2.96 -15.66
CA ARG A 318 -20.24 3.94 -16.32
C ARG A 318 -20.94 4.93 -15.40
N ASP A 319 -20.92 4.73 -14.07
CA ASP A 319 -21.63 5.60 -13.12
C ASP A 319 -20.69 6.47 -12.26
N LEU A 320 -19.45 6.71 -12.69
CA LEU A 320 -18.51 7.71 -12.14
C LEU A 320 -18.31 8.87 -13.12
#